data_AF-A0A1I3IUN1-F1
#
_entry.id   AF-A0A1I3IUN1-F1
#
_cell.length_a   1.000
_cell.length_b   1.000
_cell.length_c   1.000
_cell.angle_alpha   90.00
_cell.angle_beta   90.00
_cell.angle_gamma   90.00
#
_symmetry.space_group_name_H-M   'P 1'
#
loop_
_entity.id
_entity.type
_entity.pdbx_description
1 polymer ?
#
loop_
_entity_poly.entity_id
_entity_poly.type
_entity_poly.pdbx_seq_one_letter_code
_entity_poly.pdbx_strand_id
1 'polypeptide(L)'
;MPFTFSHPLFAVPLRRLAPKLSLTGLVLGSMIPDMEYFMALQSYQTIGHSFRGFVVQGLPLSIAAAAAFHAVVKPALPGLLPATGGLDRFAASLSSDAWKLNSARTWLIFLVSLYIGYWTHIFMDAWTHGSGAFVGWFPPLRAEIGGYGVYKLLQYLFSLIGVAVPGLLLLRRYMRWRGSAGLERLPASAAPGTKALLWTTAAAFGLLLFAAKIVVTGDHNRLVSALIVAPLSSAMFGVFVASLFYRAARNRRLAGAFAAVGLLLLAIASFRISEYVWTPFRLNRPYANFHGDFQSLWNGYLILWSALVLLGCRMTAAKRRPPSAKHGPEGRTRSA
;
A
#
# COMPACT_ATOMS: atom_id res chain seq x y z
N MET A 1 10.15 -12.37 -6.22
CA MET A 1 10.97 -11.41 -6.98
C MET A 1 11.37 -10.31 -6.01
N PRO A 2 12.60 -9.76 -6.01
CA PRO A 2 13.08 -8.87 -4.95
C PRO A 2 12.30 -7.56 -4.87
N PHE A 3 11.59 -7.18 -5.94
CA PHE A 3 10.77 -5.98 -5.97
C PHE A 3 9.29 -6.34 -5.96
N THR A 4 8.65 -6.15 -4.80
CA THR A 4 7.23 -6.50 -4.56
C THR A 4 6.28 -5.84 -5.56
N PHE A 5 6.54 -4.59 -5.96
CA PHE A 5 5.67 -3.87 -6.91
C PHE A 5 5.75 -4.41 -8.36
N SER A 6 6.61 -5.38 -8.64
CA SER A 6 6.67 -6.10 -9.92
C SER A 6 5.59 -7.19 -10.04
N HIS A 7 5.19 -7.79 -8.91
CA HIS A 7 4.23 -8.90 -8.88
C HIS A 7 2.86 -8.59 -9.51
N PRO A 8 2.29 -7.37 -9.38
CA PRO A 8 1.03 -7.02 -10.03
C PRO A 8 0.99 -7.28 -11.54
N LEU A 9 2.12 -7.20 -12.26
CA LEU A 9 2.15 -7.49 -13.70
C LEU A 9 1.66 -8.90 -14.01
N PHE A 10 1.89 -9.86 -13.12
CA PHE A 10 1.56 -11.26 -13.33
C PHE A 10 0.13 -11.60 -12.85
N ALA A 11 -0.44 -10.79 -11.96
CA ALA A 11 -1.81 -10.96 -11.48
C ALA A 11 -2.85 -10.25 -12.35
N VAL A 12 -2.59 -8.99 -12.72
CA VAL A 12 -3.56 -8.10 -13.38
C VAL A 12 -4.08 -8.62 -14.73
N PRO A 13 -3.25 -9.26 -15.60
CA PRO A 13 -3.73 -9.80 -16.88
C PRO A 13 -4.85 -10.83 -16.74
N LEU A 14 -4.95 -11.54 -15.61
CA LEU A 14 -6.04 -12.48 -15.35
C LEU A 14 -7.42 -11.83 -15.39
N ARG A 15 -7.51 -10.52 -15.12
CA ARG A 15 -8.77 -9.78 -15.27
C ARG A 15 -9.26 -9.73 -16.72
N ARG A 16 -8.40 -9.91 -17.73
CA ARG A 16 -8.83 -10.03 -19.13
C ARG A 16 -9.56 -11.35 -19.39
N LEU A 17 -9.16 -12.42 -18.70
CA LEU A 17 -9.79 -13.73 -18.79
C LEU A 17 -11.05 -13.81 -17.90
N ALA A 18 -11.02 -13.15 -16.74
CA ALA A 18 -12.13 -13.08 -15.80
C ALA A 18 -12.43 -11.61 -15.44
N PRO A 19 -13.25 -10.89 -16.25
CA PRO A 19 -13.54 -9.46 -16.06
C PRO A 19 -14.17 -9.09 -14.72
N LYS A 20 -14.81 -10.07 -14.06
CA LYS A 20 -15.43 -9.92 -12.73
C LYS A 20 -14.40 -9.78 -11.60
N LEU A 21 -13.13 -10.15 -11.82
CA LEU A 21 -12.11 -10.05 -10.78
C LEU A 21 -11.83 -8.58 -10.40
N SER A 22 -11.63 -8.36 -9.10
CA SER A 22 -11.26 -7.07 -8.54
C SER A 22 -9.80 -6.78 -8.85
N LEU A 23 -9.56 -5.69 -9.61
CA LEU A 23 -8.20 -5.22 -9.89
C LEU A 23 -7.42 -4.93 -8.60
N THR A 24 -8.06 -4.26 -7.62
CA THR A 24 -7.44 -3.98 -6.32
C THR A 24 -7.12 -5.27 -5.56
N GLY A 25 -8.00 -6.27 -5.62
CA GLY A 25 -7.74 -7.58 -5.03
C GLY A 25 -6.53 -8.25 -5.68
N LEU A 26 -6.48 -8.33 -7.01
CA LEU A 26 -5.34 -8.95 -7.72
C LEU A 26 -4.01 -8.27 -7.39
N VAL A 27 -3.98 -6.93 -7.45
CA VAL A 27 -2.77 -6.14 -7.16
C VAL A 27 -2.31 -6.35 -5.72
N LEU A 28 -3.17 -6.12 -4.74
CA LEU A 28 -2.78 -6.25 -3.32
C LEU A 28 -2.44 -7.70 -2.98
N GLY A 29 -3.23 -8.65 -3.48
CA GLY A 29 -2.98 -10.08 -3.31
C GLY A 29 -1.57 -10.47 -3.75
N SER A 30 -1.15 -9.98 -4.91
CA SER A 30 0.19 -10.24 -5.46
C SER A 30 1.33 -9.58 -4.69
N MET A 31 1.05 -8.65 -3.78
CA MET A 31 2.04 -7.93 -2.99
C MET A 31 2.09 -8.39 -1.52
N ILE A 32 1.01 -9.00 -1.02
CA ILE A 32 0.84 -9.41 0.38
C ILE A 32 2.02 -10.17 0.98
N PRO A 33 2.57 -11.22 0.32
CA PRO A 33 3.57 -12.06 0.99
C PRO A 33 4.80 -11.28 1.44
N ASP A 34 5.11 -10.20 0.74
CA ASP A 34 6.22 -9.30 1.02
C ASP A 34 5.83 -8.06 1.86
N MET A 35 4.55 -7.86 2.19
CA MET A 35 4.13 -6.67 2.94
C MET A 35 4.79 -6.57 4.31
N GLU A 36 5.24 -7.70 4.88
CA GLU A 36 6.04 -7.74 6.10
C GLU A 36 7.31 -6.88 5.99
N TYR A 37 7.94 -6.82 4.80
CA TYR A 37 9.13 -6.01 4.58
C TYR A 37 8.86 -4.53 4.84
N PHE A 38 7.74 -4.06 4.31
CA PHE A 38 7.34 -2.66 4.42
C PHE A 38 6.90 -2.29 5.83
N MET A 39 6.22 -3.21 6.50
CA MET A 39 5.78 -3.02 7.88
C MET A 39 6.95 -3.05 8.88
N ALA A 40 7.98 -3.85 8.61
CA ALA A 40 9.16 -3.94 9.45
C ALA A 40 10.23 -2.90 9.10
N LEU A 41 10.07 -2.22 7.96
CA LEU A 41 11.05 -1.32 7.32
C LEU A 41 12.40 -2.03 7.09
N GLN A 42 12.37 -3.32 6.75
CA GLN A 42 13.58 -4.13 6.50
C GLN A 42 13.20 -5.43 5.79
N SER A 43 14.17 -6.13 5.19
CA SER A 43 14.00 -7.50 4.68
C SER A 43 13.73 -8.47 5.84
N TYR A 44 12.48 -8.55 6.28
CA TYR A 44 11.91 -9.34 7.36
C TYR A 44 10.74 -10.18 6.86
N GLN A 45 10.82 -11.51 7.05
CA GLN A 45 9.79 -12.44 6.61
C GLN A 45 9.50 -13.43 7.75
N THR A 46 8.22 -13.66 8.02
CA THR A 46 7.77 -14.70 8.94
C THR A 46 6.91 -15.70 8.19
N ILE A 47 5.59 -15.62 8.34
CA ILE A 47 4.61 -16.55 7.78
C ILE A 47 3.99 -16.04 6.49
N GLY A 48 4.36 -14.86 5.97
CA GLY A 48 3.71 -14.22 4.81
C GLY A 48 3.52 -15.11 3.58
N HIS A 49 4.47 -16.02 3.31
CA HIS A 49 4.43 -16.98 2.20
C HIS A 49 3.68 -18.29 2.51
N SER A 50 2.99 -18.36 3.65
CA SER A 50 2.14 -19.50 4.03
C SER A 50 0.65 -19.14 3.94
N PHE A 51 -0.22 -20.15 3.83
CA PHE A 51 -1.67 -19.94 3.89
C PHE A 51 -2.11 -19.27 5.21
N ARG A 52 -1.47 -19.64 6.32
CA ARG A 52 -1.72 -19.00 7.62
C ARG A 52 -1.35 -17.51 7.60
N GLY A 53 -0.23 -17.14 6.98
CA GLY A 53 0.16 -15.74 6.79
C GLY A 53 -0.81 -14.98 5.89
N PHE A 54 -1.30 -15.59 4.81
CA PHE A 54 -2.35 -15.00 3.99
C PHE A 54 -3.57 -14.60 4.83
N VAL A 55 -4.05 -15.50 5.70
CA VAL A 55 -5.22 -15.24 6.54
C VAL A 55 -4.92 -14.22 7.64
N VAL A 56 -3.84 -14.42 8.41
CA VAL A 56 -3.55 -13.64 9.63
C VAL A 56 -2.94 -12.27 9.33
N GLN A 57 -2.08 -12.18 8.32
CA GLN A 57 -1.37 -10.94 7.96
C GLN A 57 -1.93 -10.34 6.68
N GLY A 58 -2.12 -11.16 5.65
CA GLY A 58 -2.47 -10.72 4.32
C GLY A 58 -3.84 -10.06 4.20
N LEU A 59 -4.87 -10.70 4.76
CA LEU A 59 -6.23 -10.15 4.78
C LEU A 59 -6.30 -8.79 5.49
N PRO A 60 -5.87 -8.63 6.76
CA PRO A 60 -5.97 -7.35 7.45
C PRO A 60 -5.15 -6.25 6.75
N LEU A 61 -3.89 -6.55 6.36
CA LEU A 61 -3.03 -5.57 5.69
C LEU A 61 -3.61 -5.13 4.34
N SER A 62 -4.19 -6.05 3.56
CA SER A 62 -4.77 -5.71 2.26
C SER A 62 -6.05 -4.90 2.38
N ILE A 63 -6.91 -5.23 3.34
CA ILE A 63 -8.13 -4.46 3.57
C ILE A 63 -7.76 -3.04 4.04
N ALA A 64 -6.79 -2.92 4.94
CA ALA A 64 -6.27 -1.63 5.38
C ALA A 64 -5.62 -0.84 4.23
N ALA A 65 -4.77 -1.47 3.41
CA ALA A 65 -4.13 -0.84 2.27
C ALA A 65 -5.14 -0.42 1.18
N ALA A 66 -6.16 -1.24 0.91
CA ALA A 66 -7.23 -0.89 -0.03
C ALA A 66 -8.02 0.33 0.47
N ALA A 67 -8.36 0.37 1.76
CA ALA A 67 -9.04 1.51 2.36
C ALA A 67 -8.16 2.77 2.37
N ALA A 68 -6.90 2.66 2.78
CA ALA A 68 -5.93 3.75 2.76
C ALA A 68 -5.77 4.31 1.34
N PHE A 69 -5.62 3.45 0.34
CA PHE A 69 -5.49 3.88 -1.04
C PHE A 69 -6.77 4.55 -1.53
N HIS A 70 -7.92 3.87 -1.49
CA HIS A 70 -9.13 4.37 -2.14
C HIS A 70 -9.82 5.52 -1.38
N ALA A 71 -9.78 5.54 -0.06
CA ALA A 71 -10.46 6.55 0.74
C ALA A 71 -9.61 7.80 1.02
N VAL A 72 -8.28 7.64 1.02
CA VAL A 72 -7.34 8.68 1.48
C VAL A 72 -6.36 9.09 0.39
N VAL A 73 -5.54 8.17 -0.13
CA VAL A 73 -4.46 8.51 -1.08
C VAL A 73 -4.99 8.87 -2.46
N LYS A 74 -5.85 8.04 -3.05
CA LYS A 74 -6.41 8.22 -4.40
C LYS A 74 -7.11 9.58 -4.58
N PRO A 75 -7.94 10.06 -3.64
CA PRO A 75 -8.51 11.41 -3.71
C PRO A 75 -7.49 12.55 -3.56
N ALA A 76 -6.34 12.31 -2.92
CA ALA A 76 -5.27 13.30 -2.72
C ALA A 76 -4.26 13.33 -3.88
N LEU A 77 -4.18 12.29 -4.72
CA LEU A 77 -3.23 12.18 -5.84
C LEU A 77 -3.16 13.43 -6.74
N PRO A 78 -4.27 14.08 -7.14
CA PRO A 78 -4.20 15.30 -7.96
C PRO A 78 -3.51 16.48 -7.23
N GLY A 79 -3.60 16.51 -5.90
CA GLY A 79 -2.89 17.49 -5.07
C GLY A 79 -1.40 17.17 -4.93
N LEU A 80 -1.02 15.89 -5.01
CA LEU A 80 0.38 15.45 -4.91
C LEU A 80 1.14 15.55 -6.23
N LEU A 81 0.47 15.49 -7.38
CA LEU A 81 1.14 15.58 -8.68
C LEU A 81 1.34 17.03 -9.13
N PRO A 82 2.41 17.32 -9.91
CA PRO A 82 2.63 18.66 -10.43
C PRO A 82 1.58 19.02 -11.49
N ALA A 83 1.34 20.33 -11.67
CA ALA A 83 0.47 20.83 -12.72
C ALA A 83 1.15 20.83 -14.10
N THR A 84 2.48 20.71 -14.15
CA THR A 84 3.27 20.65 -15.38
C THR A 84 2.87 19.41 -16.20
N GLY A 85 2.70 19.61 -17.51
CA GLY A 85 2.21 18.55 -18.42
C GLY A 85 0.78 18.06 -18.16
N GLY A 86 0.06 18.63 -17.18
CA GLY A 86 -1.29 18.19 -16.82
C GLY A 86 -1.35 16.92 -15.98
N LEU A 87 -0.25 16.52 -15.32
CA LEU A 87 -0.19 15.27 -14.53
C LEU A 87 -1.23 15.21 -13.40
N ASP A 88 -1.51 16.32 -12.73
CA ASP A 88 -2.57 16.41 -11.73
C ASP A 88 -3.98 16.20 -12.32
N ARG A 89 -4.28 16.77 -13.48
CA ARG A 89 -5.55 16.55 -14.20
C ARG A 89 -5.65 15.10 -14.68
N PHE A 90 -4.55 14.52 -15.14
CA PHE A 90 -4.51 13.11 -15.50
C PHE A 90 -4.84 12.23 -14.28
N ALA A 91 -4.21 12.46 -13.14
CA ALA A 91 -4.57 11.76 -11.90
C ALA A 91 -6.02 12.01 -11.50
N ALA A 92 -6.55 13.23 -11.63
CA ALA A 92 -7.94 13.53 -11.34
C ALA A 92 -8.90 12.69 -12.21
N SER A 93 -8.56 12.50 -13.49
CA SER A 93 -9.33 11.67 -14.42
C SER A 93 -9.31 10.18 -14.07
N LEU A 94 -8.25 9.69 -13.41
CA LEU A 94 -8.14 8.30 -12.93
C LEU A 94 -8.75 8.11 -11.53
N SER A 95 -8.91 9.20 -10.79
CA SER A 95 -9.37 9.19 -9.41
C SER A 95 -10.89 9.36 -9.25
N SER A 96 -11.64 9.53 -10.34
CA SER A 96 -13.09 9.77 -10.34
C SER A 96 -13.93 8.58 -9.85
N ASP A 97 -13.51 7.36 -10.17
CA ASP A 97 -14.29 6.16 -9.85
C ASP A 97 -14.22 5.80 -8.37
N ALA A 98 -15.40 5.70 -7.74
CA ALA A 98 -15.52 5.26 -6.34
C ALA A 98 -15.35 3.73 -6.23
N TRP A 99 -14.37 3.30 -5.45
CA TRP A 99 -14.25 1.91 -5.02
C TRP A 99 -15.24 1.61 -3.90
N LYS A 100 -16.05 0.55 -4.04
CA LYS A 100 -17.12 0.20 -3.10
C LYS A 100 -17.06 -1.28 -2.75
N LEU A 101 -17.04 -1.58 -1.46
CA LEU A 101 -17.27 -2.91 -0.90
C LEU A 101 -18.55 -2.87 -0.04
N ASN A 102 -19.71 -2.85 -0.71
CA ASN A 102 -21.01 -2.57 -0.09
C ASN A 102 -21.96 -3.78 -0.08
N SER A 103 -21.55 -4.91 -0.63
CA SER A 103 -22.34 -6.15 -0.65
C SER A 103 -21.46 -7.36 -0.39
N ALA A 104 -22.06 -8.44 0.14
CA ALA A 104 -21.38 -9.73 0.32
C ALA A 104 -20.73 -10.21 -1.00
N ARG A 105 -21.40 -9.99 -2.13
CA ARG A 105 -20.87 -10.30 -3.47
C ARG A 105 -19.59 -9.53 -3.79
N THR A 106 -19.56 -8.21 -3.56
CA THR A 106 -18.36 -7.40 -3.81
C THR A 106 -17.20 -7.78 -2.89
N TRP A 107 -17.50 -8.15 -1.64
CA TRP A 107 -16.51 -8.67 -0.69
C TRP A 107 -15.95 -10.01 -1.15
N LEU A 108 -16.80 -10.96 -1.54
CA LEU A 108 -16.37 -12.26 -2.05
C LEU A 108 -15.48 -12.11 -3.28
N ILE A 109 -15.89 -11.27 -4.25
CA ILE A 109 -15.07 -10.99 -5.44
C ILE A 109 -13.71 -10.42 -5.04
N PHE A 110 -13.67 -9.46 -4.12
CA PHE A 110 -12.42 -8.88 -3.64
C PHE A 110 -11.51 -9.93 -2.99
N LEU A 111 -12.03 -10.74 -2.06
CA LEU A 111 -11.28 -11.77 -1.34
C LEU A 111 -10.78 -12.89 -2.27
N VAL A 112 -11.61 -13.36 -3.21
CA VAL A 112 -11.20 -14.34 -4.22
C VAL A 112 -10.10 -13.76 -5.11
N SER A 113 -10.25 -12.51 -5.55
CA SER A 113 -9.22 -11.84 -6.36
C SER A 113 -7.92 -11.64 -5.58
N LEU A 114 -8.03 -11.36 -4.28
CA LEU A 114 -6.89 -11.25 -3.37
C LEU A 114 -6.14 -12.58 -3.26
N TYR A 115 -6.87 -13.68 -3.09
CA TYR A 115 -6.29 -15.01 -3.00
C TYR A 115 -5.65 -15.47 -4.32
N ILE A 116 -6.28 -15.15 -5.46
CA ILE A 116 -5.69 -15.39 -6.79
C ILE A 116 -4.38 -14.58 -6.93
N GLY A 117 -4.40 -13.29 -6.57
CA GLY A 117 -3.20 -12.46 -6.57
C GLY A 117 -2.09 -13.05 -5.71
N TYR A 118 -2.42 -13.50 -4.50
CA TYR A 118 -1.49 -14.19 -3.60
C TYR A 118 -0.85 -15.42 -4.27
N TRP A 119 -1.64 -16.28 -4.91
CA TRP A 119 -1.10 -17.42 -5.63
C TRP A 119 -0.21 -17.05 -6.81
N THR A 120 -0.51 -15.96 -7.53
CA THR A 120 0.40 -15.49 -8.59
C THR A 120 1.75 -15.06 -8.03
N HIS A 121 1.79 -14.52 -6.81
CA HIS A 121 3.06 -14.21 -6.13
C HIS A 121 3.85 -15.48 -5.83
N ILE A 122 3.23 -16.43 -5.12
CA ILE A 122 3.87 -17.70 -4.75
C ILE A 122 4.34 -18.45 -6.00
N PHE A 123 3.53 -18.45 -7.06
CA PHE A 123 3.87 -19.06 -8.33
C PHE A 123 5.15 -18.44 -8.91
N MET A 124 5.22 -17.11 -9.04
CA MET A 124 6.40 -16.44 -9.60
C MET A 124 7.64 -16.60 -8.72
N ASP A 125 7.46 -16.66 -7.40
CA ASP A 125 8.55 -16.91 -6.47
C ASP A 125 9.12 -18.33 -6.58
N ALA A 126 8.28 -19.32 -6.87
CA ALA A 126 8.71 -20.71 -7.05
C ALA A 126 9.64 -20.89 -8.26
N TRP A 127 9.64 -19.98 -9.23
CA TRP A 127 10.57 -19.95 -10.37
C TRP A 127 11.87 -19.19 -10.10
N THR A 128 11.85 -18.26 -9.15
CA THR A 128 12.86 -17.18 -9.06
C THR A 128 13.67 -17.20 -7.77
N HIS A 129 13.42 -18.15 -6.88
CA HIS A 129 14.20 -18.34 -5.65
C HIS A 129 14.83 -19.72 -5.61
N GLY A 130 16.02 -19.83 -5.00
CA GLY A 130 16.77 -21.09 -4.96
C GLY A 130 16.02 -22.23 -4.26
N SER A 131 15.15 -21.91 -3.30
CA SER A 131 14.26 -22.87 -2.61
C SER A 131 12.91 -23.07 -3.31
N GLY A 132 12.70 -22.45 -4.47
CA GLY A 132 11.45 -22.53 -5.22
C GLY A 132 11.22 -23.92 -5.82
N ALA A 133 9.97 -24.38 -5.81
CA ALA A 133 9.60 -25.71 -6.31
C ALA A 133 10.03 -25.94 -7.77
N PHE A 134 9.85 -24.93 -8.64
CA PHE A 134 10.24 -25.05 -10.05
C PHE A 134 11.75 -25.08 -10.24
N VAL A 135 12.52 -24.39 -9.40
CA VAL A 135 13.99 -24.48 -9.42
C VAL A 135 14.46 -25.90 -9.06
N GLY A 136 13.75 -26.57 -8.15
CA GLY A 136 13.94 -27.99 -7.86
C GLY A 136 13.59 -28.88 -9.05
N TRP A 137 12.42 -28.69 -9.66
CA TRP A 137 11.88 -29.55 -10.72
C TRP A 137 12.52 -29.36 -12.09
N PHE A 138 13.06 -28.17 -12.39
CA PHE A 138 13.62 -27.84 -13.70
C PHE A 138 15.12 -27.54 -13.58
N PRO A 139 16.01 -28.54 -13.79
CA PRO A 139 17.46 -28.39 -13.67
C PRO A 139 18.08 -27.20 -14.43
N PRO A 140 17.61 -26.81 -15.64
CA PRO A 140 18.16 -25.65 -16.34
C PRO A 140 18.06 -24.33 -15.56
N LEU A 141 17.11 -24.20 -14.61
CA LEU A 141 17.02 -23.00 -13.76
C LEU A 141 18.17 -22.88 -12.77
N ARG A 142 18.85 -23.98 -12.45
CA ARG A 142 20.02 -24.03 -11.58
C ARG A 142 21.34 -23.88 -12.33
N ALA A 143 21.32 -23.94 -13.66
CA ALA A 143 22.51 -23.70 -14.47
C ALA A 143 23.06 -22.30 -14.18
N GLU A 144 24.38 -22.16 -14.15
CA GLU A 144 25.03 -20.89 -13.87
C GLU A 144 25.41 -20.18 -15.17
N ILE A 145 25.11 -18.89 -15.23
CA ILE A 145 25.54 -17.98 -16.28
C ILE A 145 26.18 -16.77 -15.60
N GLY A 146 27.48 -16.56 -15.83
CA GLY A 146 28.22 -15.45 -15.22
C GLY A 146 28.27 -15.51 -13.68
N GLY A 147 28.32 -16.70 -13.09
CA GLY A 147 28.37 -16.89 -11.63
C GLY A 147 27.02 -16.74 -10.91
N TYR A 148 25.91 -16.66 -11.65
CA TYR A 148 24.56 -16.63 -11.10
C TYR A 148 23.71 -17.76 -11.68
N GLY A 149 22.95 -18.45 -10.82
CA GLY A 149 21.92 -19.38 -11.27
C GLY A 149 20.88 -18.67 -12.14
N VAL A 150 20.41 -19.33 -13.21
CA VAL A 150 19.40 -18.79 -14.14
C VAL A 150 18.15 -18.32 -13.40
N TYR A 151 17.71 -19.01 -12.33
CA TYR A 151 16.59 -18.58 -11.49
C TYR A 151 16.76 -17.15 -10.94
N LYS A 152 17.98 -16.75 -10.60
CA LYS A 152 18.32 -15.42 -10.08
C LYS A 152 18.35 -14.37 -11.19
N LEU A 153 18.79 -14.74 -12.39
CA LEU A 153 18.67 -13.87 -13.56
C LEU A 153 17.21 -13.63 -13.93
N LEU A 154 16.37 -14.68 -13.90
CA LEU A 154 14.92 -14.56 -14.05
C LEU A 154 14.32 -13.68 -12.95
N GLN A 155 14.81 -13.80 -11.71
CA GLN A 155 14.38 -12.98 -10.59
C GLN A 155 14.57 -11.48 -10.89
N TYR A 156 15.70 -11.08 -11.47
CA TYR A 156 15.96 -9.69 -11.88
C TYR A 156 15.17 -9.29 -13.12
N LEU A 157 15.11 -10.15 -14.14
CA LEU A 157 14.35 -9.90 -15.36
C LEU A 157 12.86 -9.68 -15.07
N PHE A 158 12.25 -10.57 -14.29
CA PHE A 158 10.84 -10.48 -13.92
C PHE A 158 10.56 -9.25 -13.05
N SER A 159 11.51 -8.85 -12.21
CA SER A 159 11.43 -7.59 -11.48
C SER A 159 11.41 -6.39 -12.42
N LEU A 160 12.32 -6.36 -13.40
CA LEU A 160 12.44 -5.27 -14.36
C LEU A 160 11.20 -5.14 -15.24
N ILE A 161 10.76 -6.23 -15.88
CA ILE A 161 9.55 -6.22 -16.73
C ILE A 161 8.30 -5.89 -15.89
N GLY A 162 8.25 -6.38 -14.66
CA GLY A 162 7.16 -6.17 -13.70
C GLY A 162 6.87 -4.69 -13.42
N VAL A 163 7.89 -3.84 -13.47
CA VAL A 163 7.75 -2.38 -13.34
C VAL A 163 7.64 -1.70 -14.69
N ALA A 164 8.49 -2.09 -15.65
CA ALA A 164 8.58 -1.44 -16.94
C ALA A 164 7.27 -1.52 -17.74
N VAL A 165 6.62 -2.69 -17.76
CA VAL A 165 5.39 -2.87 -18.54
C VAL A 165 4.23 -2.03 -17.98
N PRO A 166 3.86 -2.08 -16.68
CA PRO A 166 2.84 -1.18 -16.14
C PRO A 166 3.19 0.30 -16.30
N GLY A 167 4.47 0.66 -16.14
CA GLY A 167 4.96 2.04 -16.34
C GLY A 167 4.75 2.52 -17.78
N LEU A 168 5.13 1.71 -18.78
CA LEU A 168 4.92 2.03 -20.19
C LEU A 168 3.44 2.11 -20.56
N LEU A 169 2.60 1.23 -19.98
CA LEU A 169 1.14 1.28 -20.19
C LEU A 169 0.54 2.57 -19.60
N LEU A 170 0.99 2.97 -18.41
CA LEU A 170 0.56 4.23 -17.78
C LEU A 170 1.02 5.44 -18.60
N LEU A 171 2.28 5.43 -19.08
CA LEU A 171 2.83 6.47 -19.94
C LEU A 171 2.04 6.59 -21.25
N ARG A 172 1.75 5.46 -21.93
CA ARG A 172 0.93 5.44 -23.14
C ARG A 172 -0.48 6.00 -22.88
N ARG A 173 -1.09 5.64 -21.74
CA ARG A 173 -2.40 6.17 -21.34
C ARG A 173 -2.35 7.69 -21.09
N TYR A 174 -1.30 8.17 -20.44
CA TYR A 174 -1.07 9.60 -20.23
C TYR A 174 -0.89 10.35 -21.54
N MET A 175 -0.07 9.84 -22.48
CA MET A 175 0.15 10.51 -23.78
C MET A 175 -1.14 10.59 -24.61
N ARG A 176 -1.95 9.52 -24.61
CA ARG A 176 -3.27 9.53 -25.25
C ARG A 176 -4.21 10.55 -24.61
N TRP A 177 -4.31 10.53 -23.27
CA TRP A 177 -5.11 11.50 -22.53
C TRP A 177 -4.67 12.94 -22.83
N ARG A 178 -3.35 13.19 -22.85
CA ARG A 178 -2.78 14.51 -23.13
C ARG A 178 -3.12 15.00 -24.55
N GLY A 179 -3.07 14.12 -25.54
CA GLY A 179 -3.45 14.45 -26.93
C GLY A 179 -4.94 14.77 -27.09
N SER A 180 -5.82 14.08 -26.35
CA SER A 180 -7.27 14.29 -26.43
C SER A 180 -7.79 15.44 -25.56
N ALA A 181 -7.14 15.73 -24.43
CA ALA A 181 -7.71 16.60 -23.39
C ALA A 181 -7.53 18.11 -23.59
N GLY A 182 -6.70 18.56 -24.56
CA GLY A 182 -6.47 19.98 -24.82
C GLY A 182 -6.04 20.77 -23.58
N LEU A 183 -4.78 20.61 -23.14
CA LEU A 183 -4.24 21.07 -21.85
C LEU A 183 -4.54 22.53 -21.46
N GLU A 184 -4.70 23.43 -22.43
CA GLU A 184 -4.92 24.86 -22.19
C GLU A 184 -6.24 25.19 -21.50
N ARG A 185 -7.22 24.28 -21.53
CA ARG A 185 -8.59 24.56 -21.05
C ARG A 185 -8.88 24.10 -19.63
N LEU A 186 -7.97 23.36 -18.97
CA LEU A 186 -8.24 22.77 -17.66
C LEU A 186 -7.45 23.45 -16.53
N PRO A 187 -8.14 24.05 -15.52
CA PRO A 187 -7.47 24.63 -14.36
C PRO A 187 -6.69 23.56 -13.58
N ALA A 188 -5.65 23.99 -12.88
CA ALA A 188 -4.87 23.11 -12.01
C ALA A 188 -5.76 22.48 -10.91
N SER A 189 -5.48 21.24 -10.52
CA SER A 189 -6.32 20.52 -9.55
C SER A 189 -6.15 21.02 -8.11
N ALA A 190 -5.05 21.72 -7.82
CA ALA A 190 -4.76 22.35 -6.54
C ALA A 190 -3.81 23.55 -6.72
N ALA A 191 -3.89 24.51 -5.81
CA ALA A 191 -2.95 25.65 -5.78
C ALA A 191 -1.52 25.19 -5.46
N PRO A 192 -0.47 25.89 -5.96
CA PRO A 192 0.93 25.54 -5.70
C PRO A 192 1.25 25.39 -4.20
N GLY A 193 0.74 26.29 -3.35
CA GLY A 193 0.91 26.22 -1.90
C GLY A 193 0.31 24.95 -1.26
N THR A 194 -0.81 24.45 -1.79
CA THR A 194 -1.39 23.18 -1.34
C THR A 194 -0.49 22.01 -1.74
N LYS A 195 0.04 21.99 -2.97
CA LYS A 195 0.95 20.94 -3.44
C LYS A 195 2.23 20.92 -2.60
N ALA A 196 2.81 22.10 -2.33
CA ALA A 196 3.97 22.26 -1.48
C ALA A 196 3.70 21.73 -0.07
N LEU A 197 2.59 22.12 0.57
CA LEU A 197 2.20 21.64 1.90
C LEU A 197 2.06 20.11 1.97
N LEU A 198 1.52 19.49 0.91
CA LEU A 198 1.40 18.03 0.86
C LEU A 198 2.76 17.35 0.81
N TRP A 199 3.68 17.83 -0.03
CA TRP A 199 5.02 17.27 -0.13
C TRP A 199 5.87 17.54 1.10
N THR A 200 5.79 18.73 1.71
CA THR A 200 6.50 19.01 2.96
C THR A 200 5.98 18.15 4.10
N THR A 201 4.67 17.96 4.21
CA THR A 201 4.08 17.03 5.19
C THR A 201 4.53 15.60 4.94
N ALA A 202 4.52 15.14 3.69
CA ALA A 202 4.94 13.78 3.33
C ALA A 202 6.43 13.56 3.64
N ALA A 203 7.29 14.53 3.27
CA ALA A 203 8.71 14.49 3.56
C ALA A 203 8.97 14.52 5.07
N ALA A 204 8.30 15.39 5.83
CA ALA A 204 8.48 15.49 7.27
C ALA A 204 8.16 14.18 7.98
N PHE A 205 6.96 13.61 7.78
CA PHE A 205 6.58 12.36 8.45
C PHE A 205 7.37 11.15 7.92
N GLY A 206 7.71 11.12 6.63
CA GLY A 206 8.56 10.07 6.08
C GLY A 206 9.97 10.10 6.64
N LEU A 207 10.62 11.27 6.64
CA LEU A 207 11.97 11.43 7.20
C LEU A 207 12.00 11.16 8.70
N LEU A 208 10.99 11.60 9.46
CA LEU A 208 10.89 11.30 10.89
C LEU A 208 10.81 9.78 11.15
N LEU A 209 9.95 9.05 10.42
CA LEU A 209 9.85 7.60 10.58
C LEU A 209 11.13 6.88 10.14
N PHE A 210 11.75 7.33 9.05
CA PHE A 210 13.02 6.79 8.59
C PHE A 210 14.15 7.02 9.60
N ALA A 211 14.32 8.24 10.09
CA ALA A 211 15.31 8.58 11.10
C ALA A 211 15.09 7.77 12.38
N ALA A 212 13.85 7.64 12.85
CA ALA A 212 13.52 6.81 14.00
C ALA A 212 13.91 5.33 13.78
N LYS A 213 13.65 4.78 12.59
CA LYS A 213 14.06 3.41 12.23
C LYS A 213 15.59 3.24 12.28
N ILE A 214 16.35 4.18 11.70
CA ILE A 214 17.82 4.12 11.70
C ILE A 214 18.38 4.19 13.12
N VAL A 215 17.90 5.14 13.94
CA VAL A 215 18.35 5.32 15.33
C VAL A 215 18.03 4.10 16.20
N VAL A 216 16.82 3.55 16.09
CA VAL A 216 16.36 2.46 16.96
C VAL A 216 16.98 1.12 16.61
N THR A 217 17.12 0.79 15.32
CA THR A 217 17.57 -0.55 14.93
C THR A 217 19.05 -0.69 14.67
N GLY A 218 19.78 0.39 14.37
CA GLY A 218 21.25 0.37 14.26
C GLY A 218 21.85 -0.67 13.30
N ASP A 219 21.03 -1.34 12.49
CA ASP A 219 21.41 -2.53 11.70
C ASP A 219 21.95 -2.08 10.34
N HIS A 220 23.11 -1.44 10.38
CA HIS A 220 23.82 -0.88 9.22
C HIS A 220 24.29 -1.95 8.23
N ASN A 221 24.28 -3.23 8.63
CA ASN A 221 24.83 -4.34 7.85
C ASN A 221 23.86 -4.88 6.79
N ARG A 222 22.59 -4.43 6.76
CA ARG A 222 21.61 -4.82 5.74
C ARG A 222 21.35 -3.67 4.76
N LEU A 223 22.29 -3.46 3.83
CA LEU A 223 22.25 -2.38 2.84
C LEU A 223 20.90 -2.29 2.09
N VAL A 224 20.32 -3.42 1.68
CA VAL A 224 19.00 -3.44 1.01
C VAL A 224 17.89 -2.91 1.92
N SER A 225 17.89 -3.30 3.20
CA SER A 225 16.93 -2.83 4.19
C SER A 225 17.08 -1.33 4.44
N ALA A 226 18.31 -0.84 4.60
CA ALA A 226 18.61 0.54 4.95
C ALA A 226 18.45 1.51 3.76
N LEU A 227 18.80 1.09 2.54
CA LEU A 227 18.83 1.95 1.35
C LEU A 227 17.58 1.85 0.48
N ILE A 228 16.84 0.73 0.54
CA ILE A 228 15.67 0.51 -0.33
C ILE A 228 14.41 0.39 0.50
N VAL A 229 14.32 -0.61 1.39
CA VAL A 229 13.05 -0.94 2.06
C VAL A 229 12.63 0.15 3.05
N ALA A 230 13.52 0.59 3.94
CA ALA A 230 13.19 1.59 4.95
C ALA A 230 12.83 2.96 4.34
N PRO A 231 13.63 3.55 3.42
CA PRO A 231 13.27 4.84 2.81
C PRO A 231 11.95 4.77 2.05
N LEU A 232 11.73 3.70 1.27
CA LEU A 232 10.51 3.54 0.48
C LEU A 232 9.27 3.40 1.37
N SER A 233 9.34 2.57 2.40
CA SER A 233 8.24 2.34 3.34
C SER A 233 7.90 3.60 4.12
N SER A 234 8.92 4.32 4.59
CA SER A 234 8.76 5.60 5.25
C SER A 234 8.19 6.69 4.33
N ALA A 235 8.62 6.74 3.07
CA ALA A 235 8.05 7.66 2.09
C ALA A 235 6.56 7.35 1.82
N MET A 236 6.19 6.08 1.69
CA MET A 236 4.79 5.67 1.56
C MET A 236 3.96 6.07 2.78
N PHE A 237 4.49 5.90 3.98
CA PHE A 237 3.84 6.36 5.21
C PHE A 237 3.65 7.88 5.21
N GLY A 238 4.68 8.65 4.84
CA GLY A 238 4.60 10.10 4.70
C GLY A 238 3.51 10.54 3.72
N VAL A 239 3.46 9.94 2.52
CA VAL A 239 2.42 10.21 1.52
C VAL A 239 1.03 9.88 2.06
N PHE A 240 0.88 8.76 2.79
CA PHE A 240 -0.37 8.41 3.44
C PHE A 240 -0.80 9.47 4.46
N VAL A 241 0.11 9.90 5.34
CA VAL A 241 -0.17 10.92 6.36
C VAL A 241 -0.55 12.26 5.71
N ALA A 242 0.20 12.73 4.72
CA ALA A 242 -0.13 13.95 3.98
C ALA A 242 -1.51 13.86 3.31
N SER A 243 -1.81 12.72 2.68
CA SER A 243 -3.12 12.46 2.07
C SER A 243 -4.25 12.42 3.11
N LEU A 244 -3.97 11.89 4.30
CA LEU A 244 -4.91 11.81 5.42
C LEU A 244 -5.28 13.21 5.92
N PHE A 245 -4.27 14.07 6.14
CA PHE A 245 -4.50 15.47 6.50
C PHE A 245 -5.23 16.23 5.40
N TYR A 246 -4.88 16.02 4.13
CA TYR A 246 -5.60 16.62 2.99
C TYR A 246 -7.08 16.27 3.01
N ARG A 247 -7.38 14.97 3.16
CA ARG A 247 -8.74 14.46 3.20
C ARG A 247 -9.51 15.00 4.40
N ALA A 248 -8.87 15.04 5.56
CA ALA A 248 -9.43 15.56 6.79
C ALA A 248 -9.71 17.07 6.70
N ALA A 249 -8.80 17.85 6.11
CA ALA A 249 -9.00 19.29 5.89
C ALA A 249 -10.22 19.55 5.00
N ARG A 250 -10.32 18.84 3.86
CA ARG A 250 -11.48 18.93 2.95
C ARG A 250 -12.80 18.59 3.63
N ASN A 251 -12.79 17.66 4.59
CA ASN A 251 -13.99 17.23 5.31
C ASN A 251 -14.21 17.95 6.66
N ARG A 252 -13.34 18.93 7.03
CA ARG A 252 -13.33 19.63 8.33
C ARG A 252 -13.21 18.70 9.54
N ARG A 253 -12.31 17.72 9.47
CA ARG A 253 -12.09 16.67 10.49
C ARG A 253 -10.61 16.51 10.87
N LEU A 254 -9.87 17.62 10.97
CA LEU A 254 -8.44 17.59 11.28
C LEU A 254 -8.11 16.88 12.60
N ALA A 255 -8.93 17.06 13.64
CA ALA A 255 -8.78 16.32 14.90
C ALA A 255 -8.74 14.80 14.70
N GLY A 256 -9.52 14.28 13.74
CA GLY A 256 -9.51 12.85 13.41
C GLY A 256 -8.23 12.40 12.70
N ALA A 257 -7.60 13.26 11.89
CA ALA A 257 -6.30 12.96 11.30
C ALA A 257 -5.20 12.95 12.37
N PHE A 258 -5.16 13.95 13.27
CA PHE A 258 -4.20 13.98 14.37
C PHE A 258 -4.34 12.76 15.28
N ALA A 259 -5.56 12.40 15.66
CA ALA A 259 -5.82 11.20 16.47
C ALA A 259 -5.35 9.92 15.75
N ALA A 260 -5.66 9.77 14.45
CA ALA A 260 -5.25 8.61 13.69
C ALA A 260 -3.72 8.47 13.58
N VAL A 261 -3.02 9.57 13.26
CA VAL A 261 -1.55 9.58 13.19
C VAL A 261 -0.94 9.31 14.56
N GLY A 262 -1.45 9.94 15.61
CA GLY A 262 -1.00 9.71 16.99
C GLY A 262 -1.14 8.25 17.41
N LEU A 263 -2.29 7.62 17.12
CA LEU A 263 -2.51 6.21 17.41
C LEU A 263 -1.58 5.28 16.62
N LEU A 264 -1.33 5.57 15.33
CA LEU A 264 -0.39 4.79 14.52
C LEU A 264 1.04 4.88 15.04
N LEU A 265 1.50 6.08 15.39
CA LEU A 265 2.83 6.30 15.97
C LEU A 265 2.95 5.65 17.36
N LEU A 266 1.90 5.74 18.18
CA LEU A 266 1.83 5.07 19.47
C LEU A 266 1.92 3.56 19.30
N ALA A 267 1.18 2.97 18.36
CA ALA A 267 1.25 1.53 18.08
C ALA A 267 2.66 1.09 17.64
N ILE A 268 3.33 1.88 16.79
CA ILE A 268 4.73 1.63 16.39
C ILE A 268 5.65 1.67 17.61
N ALA A 269 5.56 2.72 18.43
CA ALA A 269 6.39 2.88 19.62
C ALA A 269 6.13 1.77 20.65
N SER A 270 4.87 1.48 20.96
CA SER A 270 4.47 0.40 21.85
C SER A 270 4.99 -0.96 21.37
N PHE A 271 4.86 -1.28 20.08
CA PHE A 271 5.41 -2.52 19.53
C PHE A 271 6.93 -2.59 19.71
N ARG A 272 7.66 -1.51 19.44
CA ARG A 272 9.12 -1.48 19.61
C ARG A 272 9.56 -1.61 21.07
N ILE A 273 8.85 -0.96 21.99
CA ILE A 273 9.10 -1.11 23.43
C ILE A 273 8.81 -2.54 23.86
N SER A 274 7.69 -3.12 23.44
CA SER A 274 7.35 -4.51 23.74
C SER A 274 8.38 -5.48 23.17
N GLU A 275 8.85 -5.26 21.94
CA GLU A 275 9.92 -6.05 21.33
C GLU A 275 11.21 -5.97 22.15
N TYR A 276 11.64 -4.75 22.53
CA TYR A 276 12.81 -4.51 23.36
C TYR A 276 12.71 -5.21 24.73
N VAL A 277 11.59 -5.05 25.44
CA VAL A 277 11.34 -5.67 26.75
C VAL A 277 11.28 -7.20 26.64
N TRP A 278 10.78 -7.73 25.52
CA TRP A 278 10.66 -9.17 25.30
C TRP A 278 11.97 -9.82 24.79
N THR A 279 12.94 -9.03 24.32
CA THR A 279 14.21 -9.56 23.79
C THR A 279 15.00 -10.44 24.78
N PRO A 280 15.12 -10.12 26.08
CA PRO A 280 15.88 -10.94 27.02
C PRO A 280 15.22 -12.31 27.28
N PHE A 281 13.91 -12.41 27.10
CA PHE A 281 13.18 -13.68 27.20
C PHE A 281 13.29 -14.54 25.92
N ARG A 282 13.92 -14.03 24.85
CA ARG A 282 14.28 -14.75 23.63
C ARG A 282 15.77 -15.10 23.54
N LEU A 283 16.44 -15.34 24.68
CA LEU A 283 17.81 -15.87 24.72
C LEU A 283 17.90 -17.26 24.06
N ASN A 284 18.04 -17.27 22.72
CA ASN A 284 18.73 -18.26 21.88
C ASN A 284 18.41 -18.15 20.36
N ARG A 285 17.77 -17.08 19.89
CA ARG A 285 17.71 -16.83 18.44
C ARG A 285 18.15 -15.40 18.13
N PRO A 286 19.42 -15.17 17.70
CA PRO A 286 19.76 -13.92 17.05
C PRO A 286 18.77 -13.64 15.92
N TYR A 287 18.63 -12.39 15.48
CA TYR A 287 17.78 -11.89 14.39
C TYR A 287 17.89 -12.63 13.01
N ALA A 288 18.55 -13.78 12.98
CA ALA A 288 18.67 -14.69 11.86
C ALA A 288 17.49 -15.67 11.83
N ASN A 289 16.69 -15.50 10.77
CA ASN A 289 15.81 -16.53 10.19
C ASN A 289 14.53 -16.87 10.97
N PHE A 290 13.59 -15.91 11.00
CA PHE A 290 12.18 -16.19 11.34
C PHE A 290 11.34 -16.73 10.18
N HIS A 291 11.98 -17.14 9.07
CA HIS A 291 11.28 -17.64 7.89
C HIS A 291 10.39 -18.83 8.27
N GLY A 292 9.08 -18.65 8.18
CA GLY A 292 8.06 -19.63 8.54
C GLY A 292 7.58 -19.62 10.00
N ASP A 293 8.20 -18.83 10.89
CA ASP A 293 7.88 -18.85 12.34
C ASP A 293 6.73 -17.91 12.69
N PHE A 294 5.65 -18.42 13.32
CA PHE A 294 4.54 -17.59 13.77
C PHE A 294 4.92 -16.76 15.01
N GLN A 295 4.88 -15.43 14.90
CA GLN A 295 5.20 -14.51 16.01
C GLN A 295 3.97 -13.76 16.51
N SER A 296 3.47 -14.12 17.70
CA SER A 296 2.23 -13.55 18.25
C SER A 296 2.28 -12.03 18.40
N LEU A 297 3.37 -11.47 18.95
CA LEU A 297 3.52 -10.02 19.14
C LEU A 297 3.52 -9.26 17.80
N TRP A 298 4.27 -9.76 16.81
CA TRP A 298 4.33 -9.18 15.46
C TRP A 298 2.97 -9.23 14.76
N ASN A 299 2.32 -10.39 14.77
CA ASN A 299 1.01 -10.58 14.13
C ASN A 299 -0.07 -9.72 14.82
N GLY A 300 -0.04 -9.62 16.14
CA GLY A 300 -0.93 -8.74 16.90
C GLY A 300 -0.73 -7.27 16.51
N TYR A 301 0.52 -6.82 16.38
CA TYR A 301 0.84 -5.48 15.89
C TYR A 301 0.32 -5.24 14.47
N LEU A 302 0.50 -6.16 13.52
CA LEU A 302 0.00 -6.00 12.15
C LEU A 302 -1.52 -5.87 12.09
N ILE A 303 -2.25 -6.65 12.89
CA ILE A 303 -3.71 -6.57 12.99
C ILE A 303 -4.14 -5.24 13.61
N LEU A 304 -3.52 -4.83 14.72
CA LEU A 304 -3.79 -3.54 15.36
C LEU A 304 -3.52 -2.37 14.41
N TRP A 305 -2.36 -2.36 13.76
CA TRP A 305 -1.99 -1.32 12.79
C TRP A 305 -3.01 -1.24 11.65
N SER A 306 -3.42 -2.39 11.10
CA SER A 306 -4.45 -2.46 10.06
C SER A 306 -5.78 -1.87 10.53
N ALA A 307 -6.21 -2.19 11.76
CA ALA A 307 -7.42 -1.64 12.36
C ALA A 307 -7.33 -0.11 12.56
N LEU A 308 -6.18 0.39 13.00
CA LEU A 308 -5.94 1.83 13.18
C LEU A 308 -5.94 2.59 11.85
N VAL A 309 -5.39 2.02 10.78
CA VAL A 309 -5.49 2.60 9.42
C VAL A 309 -6.96 2.68 8.98
N LEU A 310 -7.74 1.62 9.18
CA LEU A 310 -9.17 1.61 8.85
C LEU A 310 -9.95 2.64 9.66
N LEU A 311 -9.65 2.76 10.95
CA LEU A 311 -10.23 3.77 11.83
C LEU A 311 -9.88 5.19 11.34
N GLY A 312 -8.61 5.46 11.05
CA GLY A 312 -8.17 6.76 10.51
C GLY A 312 -8.85 7.12 9.20
N CYS A 313 -9.00 6.15 8.29
CA CYS A 313 -9.77 6.34 7.06
C CYS A 313 -11.22 6.73 7.35
N ARG A 314 -11.89 6.06 8.30
CA ARG A 314 -13.29 6.38 8.68
C ARG A 314 -13.42 7.75 9.34
N MET A 315 -12.50 8.09 10.25
CA MET A 315 -12.49 9.38 10.95
C MET A 315 -12.34 10.54 9.97
N THR A 316 -11.57 10.37 8.89
CA THR A 316 -11.23 11.46 7.95
C THR A 316 -12.06 11.47 6.67
N ALA A 317 -12.56 10.33 6.18
CA ALA A 317 -13.18 10.24 4.86
C ALA A 317 -14.72 10.33 4.83
N ALA A 318 -15.41 10.18 5.97
CA ALA A 318 -16.87 10.24 5.97
C ALA A 318 -17.38 11.68 5.75
N LYS A 319 -18.25 11.86 4.76
CA LYS A 319 -18.89 13.16 4.48
C LYS A 319 -19.73 13.58 5.69
N ARG A 320 -19.62 14.85 6.11
CA ARG A 320 -20.59 15.43 7.05
C ARG A 320 -21.96 15.39 6.37
N ARG A 321 -23.00 14.85 7.03
CA ARG A 321 -24.38 15.11 6.59
C ARG A 321 -24.57 16.63 6.60
N PRO A 322 -25.12 17.25 5.54
CA PRO A 322 -25.49 18.66 5.62
C PRO A 322 -26.42 18.84 6.83
N PRO A 323 -26.34 19.96 7.56
CA PRO A 323 -27.30 20.24 8.61
C PRO A 323 -28.70 20.12 8.00
N SER A 324 -29.57 19.30 8.62
CA SER A 324 -30.95 19.19 8.16
C SER A 324 -31.51 20.61 8.12
N ALA A 325 -31.99 21.05 6.96
CA ALA A 325 -32.79 22.26 6.90
C ALA A 325 -33.90 22.08 7.93
N LYS A 326 -33.84 22.85 9.02
CA LYS A 326 -34.94 22.97 9.97
C LYS A 326 -36.15 23.28 9.10
N HIS A 327 -37.13 22.37 9.06
CA HIS A 327 -38.45 22.70 8.55
C HIS A 327 -38.91 23.92 9.34
N GLY A 328 -38.96 25.08 8.66
CA GLY A 328 -39.67 26.23 9.18
C GLY A 328 -41.13 25.81 9.38
N PRO A 329 -41.81 26.35 10.41
CA PRO A 329 -43.19 25.98 10.67
C PRO A 329 -44.02 26.32 9.42
N GLU A 330 -44.71 25.33 8.88
CA GLU A 330 -45.70 25.53 7.82
C GLU A 330 -46.68 26.60 8.28
N GLY A 331 -46.64 27.73 7.58
CA GLY A 331 -47.55 28.83 7.77
C GLY A 331 -48.97 28.34 7.53
N ARG A 332 -49.80 28.49 8.55
CA ARG A 332 -51.26 28.44 8.46
C ARG A 332 -51.73 29.26 7.26
N THR A 333 -52.35 28.62 6.29
CA THR A 333 -53.34 29.27 5.42
C THR A 333 -54.73 28.95 5.98
N ARG A 334 -55.34 29.97 6.59
CA ARG A 334 -56.78 30.05 6.87
C ARG A 334 -57.46 30.80 5.72
N SER A 335 -58.64 30.30 5.31
CA SER A 335 -59.73 30.95 4.53
C SER A 335 -59.39 31.46 3.12
N ALA A 336 -60.29 31.40 2.13
CA ALA A 336 -61.76 31.37 2.16
C ALA A 336 -62.34 30.41 1.13
#